data_AF-A0A838D4Q4-F1
#
_entry.id   AF-A0A838D4Q4-F1
#
_cell.length_a   1.000
_cell.length_b   1.000
_cell.length_c   1.000
_cell.angle_alpha   90.00
_cell.angle_beta   90.00
_cell.angle_gamma   90.00
#
_symmetry.space_group_name_H-M   'P 1'
#
loop_
_entity.id
_entity.type
_entity.pdbx_description
1 polymer ?
#
loop_
_entity_poly.entity_id
_entity_poly.type
_entity_poly.pdbx_seq_one_letter_code
_entity_poly.pdbx_strand_id
1 'polypeptide(L)'
;MTQATPEGKLRLGGMALRNGLLVHGPTQWAVACRRGDGTIGVASGRKPRVRAVENVPGLRGVARLSEAIAVIPLAKRALPEARLPFADARVLG
;
A
#
# COMPACT_ATOMS: atom_id res chain seq x y z
N MET A 1 -4.29 19.61 -1.31
CA MET A 1 -2.96 20.01 -1.83
C MET A 1 -2.27 18.82 -2.50
N THR A 2 -2.25 18.76 -3.83
CA THR A 2 -1.54 17.73 -4.62
C THR A 2 -0.06 17.80 -4.25
N GLN A 3 0.53 16.69 -3.79
CA GLN A 3 1.98 16.66 -3.51
C GLN A 3 2.73 16.74 -4.84
N ALA A 4 3.03 17.96 -5.29
CA ALA A 4 3.98 18.22 -6.34
C ALA A 4 5.37 17.90 -5.80
N THR A 5 6.03 16.92 -6.41
CA THR A 5 7.48 16.74 -6.30
C THR A 5 8.10 17.01 -7.67
N PRO A 6 9.41 17.30 -7.79
CA PRO A 6 9.96 18.00 -8.93
C PRO A 6 9.54 17.31 -10.23
N GLU A 7 8.92 18.13 -11.06
CA GLU A 7 8.41 17.94 -12.42
C GLU A 7 8.52 16.50 -12.96
N GLY A 8 7.42 15.76 -12.86
CA GLY A 8 7.18 14.53 -13.64
C GLY A 8 7.51 13.19 -12.97
N LYS A 9 8.16 13.15 -11.81
CA LYS A 9 8.50 11.85 -11.17
C LYS A 9 7.36 11.30 -10.30
N LEU A 10 6.75 10.21 -10.75
CA LEU A 10 5.76 9.44 -9.99
C LEU A 10 6.44 8.81 -8.76
N ARG A 11 6.02 9.22 -7.56
CA ARG A 11 6.48 8.61 -6.31
C ARG A 11 5.68 7.35 -6.02
N LEU A 12 6.37 6.21 -6.11
CA LEU A 12 5.84 4.91 -5.72
C LEU A 12 6.49 4.47 -4.42
N GLY A 13 5.65 4.08 -3.47
CA GLY A 13 6.04 3.29 -2.32
C GLY A 13 5.59 1.84 -2.53
N GLY A 14 6.01 0.94 -1.66
CA GLY A 14 5.62 -0.45 -1.78
C GLY A 14 6.16 -1.32 -0.66
N MET A 15 5.88 -2.60 -0.79
CA MET A 15 6.27 -3.64 0.13
C MET A 15 6.50 -4.93 -0.65
N ALA A 16 7.70 -5.49 -0.51
CA ALA A 16 7.96 -6.84 -0.98
C ALA A 16 7.16 -7.83 -0.13
N LEU A 17 6.44 -8.72 -0.80
CA LEU A 17 5.70 -9.81 -0.17
C LEU A 17 6.50 -11.08 -0.33
N ARG A 18 6.30 -12.06 0.55
CA ARG A 18 7.03 -13.34 0.45
C ARG A 18 6.73 -14.10 -0.83
N ASN A 19 5.56 -13.85 -1.41
CA ASN A 19 5.10 -14.46 -2.66
C ASN A 19 4.75 -13.42 -3.73
N GLY A 20 5.23 -12.18 -3.63
CA GLY A 20 4.79 -11.13 -4.56
C GLY A 20 5.25 -9.71 -4.22
N LEU A 21 4.51 -8.73 -4.70
CA LEU A 21 4.79 -7.31 -4.52
C LEU A 21 3.50 -6.52 -4.33
N LEU A 22 3.54 -5.58 -3.38
CA LEU A 22 2.54 -4.53 -3.19
C LEU A 22 3.17 -3.18 -3.55
N VAL A 23 2.56 -2.42 -4.43
CA VAL A 23 2.98 -1.05 -4.80
C VAL A 23 1.83 -0.10 -4.56
N HIS A 24 2.13 1.11 -4.09
CA HIS A 24 1.15 2.18 -4.01
C HIS A 24 1.74 3.50 -4.47
N GLY A 25 0.93 4.24 -5.23
CA GLY A 25 1.20 5.62 -5.60
C GLY A 25 0.41 6.60 -4.73
N PRO A 26 0.31 7.86 -5.17
CA PRO A 26 -0.44 8.89 -4.47
C PRO A 26 -1.95 8.59 -4.39
N THR A 27 -2.50 7.93 -5.41
CA THR A 27 -3.95 7.75 -5.57
C THR A 27 -4.38 6.30 -5.71
N GLN A 28 -3.49 5.40 -6.12
CA GLN A 28 -3.81 4.00 -6.42
C GLN A 28 -2.87 3.06 -5.66
N TRP A 29 -3.29 1.82 -5.49
CA TRP A 29 -2.47 0.71 -5.06
C TRP A 29 -2.69 -0.51 -5.97
N ALA A 30 -1.69 -1.37 -6.05
CA ALA A 30 -1.74 -2.63 -6.79
C ALA A 30 -0.92 -3.70 -6.07
N VAL A 31 -1.41 -4.94 -6.12
CA VAL A 31 -0.74 -6.11 -5.54
C VAL A 31 -0.74 -7.23 -6.57
N ALA A 32 0.37 -7.96 -6.64
CA ALA A 32 0.50 -9.18 -7.40
C ALA A 32 1.18 -10.23 -6.54
N CYS A 33 0.66 -11.46 -6.49
CA CYS A 33 1.32 -12.56 -5.81
C CYS A 33 1.10 -13.91 -6.47
N ARG A 34 2.08 -14.80 -6.34
CA ARG A 34 1.98 -16.21 -6.73
C ARG A 34 1.08 -16.95 -5.74
N ARG A 35 0.04 -17.59 -6.28
CA ARG A 35 -0.88 -18.47 -5.56
C ARG A 35 -0.27 -19.84 -5.33
N GLY A 36 -0.93 -20.65 -4.49
CA GLY A 36 -0.47 -22.01 -4.16
C GLY A 36 -0.40 -22.95 -5.37
N ASP A 37 -1.29 -22.75 -6.35
CA ASP A 37 -1.33 -23.48 -7.62
C ASP A 37 -0.29 -23.00 -8.66
N GLY A 38 0.52 -22.00 -8.30
CA GLY A 38 1.54 -21.41 -9.17
C GLY A 38 1.05 -20.32 -10.11
N THR A 39 -0.26 -20.02 -10.14
CA THR A 39 -0.81 -18.90 -10.92
C THR A 39 -0.50 -17.55 -10.25
N ILE A 40 -0.63 -16.45 -10.99
CA ILE A 40 -0.47 -15.10 -10.44
C ILE A 40 -1.84 -14.48 -10.22
N GLY A 41 -2.14 -14.14 -8.97
CA GLY A 41 -3.27 -13.29 -8.63
C GLY A 41 -2.85 -11.83 -8.63
N VAL A 42 -3.72 -10.95 -9.14
CA VAL A 42 -3.51 -9.50 -9.14
C VAL A 42 -4.76 -8.78 -8.65
N ALA A 43 -4.57 -7.68 -7.92
CA ALA A 43 -5.64 -6.78 -7.55
C ALA A 43 -5.13 -5.35 -7.48
N SER A 44 -6.02 -4.37 -7.69
CA SER A 44 -5.68 -2.96 -7.57
C SER A 44 -6.89 -2.16 -7.11
N GLY A 45 -6.67 -0.93 -6.67
CA GLY A 45 -7.75 -0.07 -6.23
C GLY A 45 -7.32 1.34 -5.90
N ARG A 46 -8.31 2.15 -5.52
CA ARG A 46 -8.07 3.52 -5.06
C ARG A 46 -7.52 3.51 -3.63
N LYS A 47 -6.53 4.36 -3.38
CA LYS A 47 -6.02 4.65 -2.04
C LYS A 47 -7.00 5.61 -1.35
N PRO A 48 -7.50 5.29 -0.14
CA PRO A 48 -8.30 6.22 0.64
C PRO A 48 -7.57 7.54 0.86
N ARG A 49 -8.30 8.67 0.88
CA ARG A 49 -7.74 10.01 1.07
C ARG A 49 -8.46 10.73 2.19
N VAL A 50 -7.71 11.19 3.17
CA VAL A 50 -8.22 11.96 4.31
C VAL A 50 -7.99 13.45 4.02
N ARG A 51 -9.01 14.11 3.49
CA ARG A 51 -8.92 15.53 3.10
C ARG A 51 -9.16 16.50 4.26
N ALA A 52 -9.88 16.06 5.30
CA ALA A 52 -10.37 16.91 6.38
C ALA A 52 -9.26 17.62 7.19
N VAL A 53 -8.06 17.02 7.29
CA VAL A 53 -6.95 17.53 8.09
C VAL A 53 -5.75 17.99 7.26
N GLU A 54 -5.95 18.20 5.95
CA GLU A 54 -4.85 18.59 5.04
C GLU A 54 -4.22 19.95 5.39
N ASN A 55 -4.97 20.85 6.02
CA ASN A 55 -4.53 22.22 6.32
C ASN A 55 -3.96 22.39 7.75
N VAL A 56 -3.97 21.33 8.57
CA VAL A 56 -3.48 21.42 9.96
C VAL A 56 -2.06 20.87 10.04
N PRO A 57 -1.06 21.68 10.44
CA PRO A 57 0.31 21.22 10.66
C PRO A 57 0.38 20.06 11.66
N GLY A 58 1.29 19.10 11.46
CA GLY A 58 1.40 17.88 12.26
C GLY A 58 0.36 16.81 11.90
N LEU A 59 -0.93 17.15 11.91
CA LEU A 59 -2.04 16.25 11.57
C LEU A 59 -2.00 15.77 10.11
N ARG A 60 -1.52 16.62 9.19
CA ARG A 60 -1.26 16.23 7.80
C ARG A 60 -0.34 15.00 7.68
N GLY A 61 0.72 14.94 8.49
CA GLY A 61 1.69 13.83 8.46
C GLY A 61 1.05 12.52 8.90
N VAL A 62 0.30 12.57 10.00
CA VAL A 62 -0.46 11.43 10.55
C VAL A 62 -1.48 10.92 9.53
N ALA A 63 -2.21 11.81 8.86
CA ALA A 63 -3.15 11.45 7.81
C ALA A 63 -2.47 10.76 6.62
N ARG A 64 -1.30 11.23 6.17
CA ARG A 64 -0.58 10.59 5.07
C ARG A 64 -0.05 9.21 5.45
N LEU A 65 0.40 9.04 6.69
CA LEU A 65 0.84 7.74 7.21
C LEU A 65 -0.34 6.76 7.29
N SER A 66 -1.48 7.17 7.85
CA SER A 66 -2.66 6.31 7.95
C SER A 66 -3.20 5.91 6.57
N GLU A 67 -3.21 6.83 5.59
CA GLU A 67 -3.54 6.50 4.21
C GLU A 67 -2.61 5.41 3.63
N ALA A 68 -1.30 5.46 3.93
CA ALA A 68 -0.34 4.45 3.46
C ALA A 68 -0.55 3.08 4.15
N ILE A 69 -0.74 3.08 5.47
CA ILE A 69 -1.00 1.85 6.25
C ILE A 69 -2.30 1.19 5.79
N ALA A 70 -3.33 1.97 5.46
CA ALA A 70 -4.63 1.47 5.00
C ALA A 70 -4.56 0.61 3.72
N VAL A 71 -3.51 0.74 2.92
CA VAL A 71 -3.31 -0.08 1.72
C VAL A 71 -3.14 -1.56 2.09
N ILE A 72 -2.53 -1.86 3.23
CA ILE A 72 -2.25 -3.24 3.68
C ILE A 72 -3.54 -4.07 3.86
N PRO A 73 -4.51 -3.65 4.70
CA PRO A 73 -5.76 -4.39 4.86
C PRO A 73 -6.61 -4.41 3.58
N LEU A 74 -6.54 -3.36 2.74
CA LEU A 74 -7.24 -3.34 1.45
C LEU A 74 -6.68 -4.36 0.47
N ALA A 75 -5.34 -4.41 0.32
CA ALA A 75 -4.67 -5.39 -0.52
C ALA A 75 -4.92 -6.81 -0.02
N LYS A 76 -4.88 -7.04 1.30
CA LYS A 76 -5.15 -8.35 1.90
C LYS A 76 -6.59 -8.80 1.71
N ARG A 77 -7.56 -7.89 1.75
CA ARG A 77 -8.97 -8.19 1.47
C ARG A 77 -9.20 -8.53 -0.01
N ALA A 78 -8.55 -7.83 -0.93
CA ALA A 78 -8.71 -8.04 -2.36
C ALA A 78 -7.93 -9.26 -2.89
N LEU A 79 -6.80 -9.59 -2.26
CA LEU A 79 -5.99 -10.75 -2.60
C LEU A 79 -5.52 -11.48 -1.32
N PRO A 80 -6.38 -12.33 -0.72
CA PRO A 80 -6.11 -13.01 0.54
C PRO A 80 -4.86 -13.90 0.54
N GLU A 81 -4.41 -14.35 -0.62
CA GLU A 81 -3.21 -15.18 -0.80
C GLU A 81 -1.91 -14.38 -0.65
N ALA A 82 -1.97 -13.05 -0.60
CA ALA A 82 -0.82 -12.18 -0.37
C ALA A 82 -0.21 -12.44 1.01
N ARG A 83 1.08 -12.80 1.05
CA ARG A 83 1.84 -13.05 2.28
C ARG A 83 2.67 -11.84 2.67
N LEU A 84 2.11 -11.04 3.58
CA LEU A 84 2.77 -9.86 4.15
C LEU A 84 4.05 -10.28 4.90
N PRO A 85 5.12 -9.48 4.85
CA PRO A 85 6.40 -9.83 5.44
C PRO A 85 6.30 -10.05 6.97
N PHE A 86 5.51 -9.24 7.67
CA PHE A 86 5.31 -9.32 9.13
C PHE A 86 4.25 -10.33 9.58
N ALA A 87 3.58 -11.02 8.65
CA ALA A 87 2.56 -12.03 9.00
C ALA A 87 3.16 -13.43 9.26
N ASP A 88 4.49 -13.56 9.26
CA ASP A 88 5.17 -14.81 9.61
C ASP A 88 5.69 -14.73 11.05
N ALA A 89 5.36 -15.74 11.86
CA ALA A 89 5.80 -15.87 13.24
C ALA A 89 7.33 -15.83 13.37
N ARG A 90 8.08 -16.25 12.35
CA ARG A 90 9.55 -16.18 12.33
C ARG A 90 10.13 -14.76 12.36
N VAL A 91 9.30 -13.73 12.16
CA VAL A 91 9.72 -12.32 12.24
C VAL A 91 9.74 -11.82 13.68
N LEU A 92 9.11 -12.54 14.62
CA LEU A 92 9.05 -12.15 16.04
C LEU A 92 10.26 -12.61 16.88
N GLY A 93 11.14 -13.44 16.31
CA GLY A 93 12.26 -14.06 17.05
C GLY A 93 11.93 -15.48 17.50
#